data_AF-A0A5S4WZ81-F1
#
_entry.id   AF-A0A5S4WZ81-F1
#
_cell.length_a   1.000
_cell.length_b   1.000
_cell.length_c   1.000
_cell.angle_alpha   90.00
_cell.angle_beta   90.00
_cell.angle_gamma   90.00
#
_symmetry.space_group_name_H-M   'P 1'
#
loop_
_entity.id
_entity.type
_entity.pdbx_description
1 polymer ?
#
loop_
_entity_poly.entity_id
_entity_poly.type
_entity_poly.pdbx_seq_one_letter_code
_entity_poly.pdbx_strand_id
1 'polypeptide(L)'
;MSQKSGARFTEKQGHYLAFIHTYSYMLGQPPAEADIQRHFRVSPPTVHQMIVTLERNGFIRRQPGVPRSIEILLPPENLPILEWLGIKTSKSL
;
A
#
# COMPACT_ATOMS: atom_id res chain seq x y z
N MET A 1 -11.94 14.50 -18.37
CA MET A 1 -12.52 14.09 -17.07
C MET A 1 -11.41 14.06 -16.03
N SER A 2 -11.70 14.61 -14.85
CA SER A 2 -10.75 15.12 -13.85
C SER A 2 -9.68 14.12 -13.41
N GLN A 3 -8.39 14.45 -13.62
CA GLN A 3 -7.31 13.93 -12.78
C GLN A 3 -7.54 14.50 -11.38
N LYS A 4 -8.29 13.76 -10.55
CA LYS A 4 -8.50 14.11 -9.14
C LYS A 4 -7.14 14.18 -8.47
N SER A 5 -6.93 15.24 -7.71
CA SER A 5 -5.79 15.47 -6.82
C SER A 5 -5.76 14.38 -5.74
N GLY A 6 -5.33 13.17 -6.12
CA GLY A 6 -5.21 12.02 -5.25
C GLY A 6 -4.04 12.22 -4.30
N ALA A 7 -4.16 11.65 -3.10
CA ALA A 7 -3.12 11.66 -2.07
C ALA A 7 -1.72 11.47 -2.69
N ARG A 8 -0.84 12.47 -2.49
CA ARG A 8 0.47 12.50 -3.16
C ARG A 8 1.46 11.62 -2.40
N PHE A 9 1.53 10.35 -2.76
CA PHE A 9 2.57 9.42 -2.29
C PHE A 9 3.69 9.29 -3.32
N THR A 10 4.86 8.81 -2.87
CA THR A 10 5.95 8.43 -3.79
C THR A 10 5.63 7.11 -4.48
N GLU A 11 6.28 6.82 -5.60
CA GLU A 11 6.14 5.53 -6.31
C GLU A 11 6.30 4.33 -5.36
N LYS A 12 7.35 4.34 -4.53
CA LYS A 12 7.61 3.29 -3.55
C LYS A 12 6.49 3.16 -2.52
N GLN A 13 5.94 4.27 -2.02
CA GLN A 13 4.80 4.24 -1.11
C GLN A 13 3.56 3.67 -1.81
N GLY A 14 3.32 4.08 -3.06
CA GLY A 14 2.25 3.56 -3.91
C GLY A 14 2.31 2.04 -4.07
N HIS A 15 3.48 1.48 -4.35
CA HIS A 15 3.67 0.02 -4.43
C HIS A 15 3.36 -0.70 -3.11
N TYR A 16 3.74 -0.12 -1.96
CA TYR A 16 3.38 -0.70 -0.67
C TYR A 16 1.88 -0.66 -0.42
N LEU A 17 1.21 0.45 -0.75
CA LEU A 17 -0.23 0.59 -0.61
C LEU A 17 -0.99 -0.39 -1.54
N ALA A 18 -0.54 -0.52 -2.78
CA ALA A 18 -1.08 -1.48 -3.74
C ALA A 18 -0.92 -2.93 -3.26
N PHE A 19 0.25 -3.29 -2.73
CA PHE A 19 0.49 -4.59 -2.13
C PHE A 19 -0.44 -4.86 -0.94
N ILE A 20 -0.52 -3.93 0.03
CA ILE A 20 -1.37 -4.08 1.23
C ILE A 20 -2.84 -4.27 0.84
N HIS A 21 -3.35 -3.48 -0.11
CA HIS A 21 -4.71 -3.60 -0.60
C HIS A 21 -4.95 -4.97 -1.24
N THR A 22 -4.09 -5.34 -2.19
CA THR A 22 -4.26 -6.57 -2.96
C THR A 22 -4.12 -7.81 -2.07
N TYR A 23 -3.19 -7.82 -1.14
CA TYR A 23 -3.03 -8.87 -0.14
C TYR A 23 -4.31 -9.04 0.68
N SER A 24 -4.83 -7.93 1.22
CA SER A 24 -6.09 -7.92 2.00
C SER A 24 -7.27 -8.45 1.20
N TYR A 25 -7.38 -8.01 -0.06
CA TYR A 25 -8.44 -8.43 -0.96
C TYR A 25 -8.36 -9.92 -1.30
N MET A 26 -7.17 -10.45 -1.60
CA MET A 26 -6.99 -11.84 -2.01
C MET A 26 -7.04 -12.83 -0.85
N LEU A 27 -6.55 -12.45 0.34
CA LEU A 27 -6.38 -13.36 1.48
C LEU A 27 -7.39 -13.10 2.62
N GLY A 28 -8.27 -12.11 2.48
CA GLY A 28 -9.30 -11.79 3.47
C GLY A 28 -8.78 -11.21 4.79
N GLN A 29 -7.48 -10.89 4.87
CA GLN A 29 -6.85 -10.29 6.04
C GLN A 29 -5.66 -9.41 5.62
N PRO A 30 -5.36 -8.33 6.34
CA PRO A 30 -4.21 -7.48 6.03
C PRO A 30 -2.88 -8.19 6.31
N PRO A 31 -1.80 -7.80 5.62
CA PRO A 31 -0.49 -8.39 5.82
C PRO A 31 0.08 -8.00 7.20
N ALA A 32 0.91 -8.88 7.77
CA ALA A 32 1.83 -8.50 8.83
C ALA A 32 3.10 -7.86 8.23
N GLU A 33 3.90 -7.16 9.06
CA GLU A 33 5.19 -6.60 8.60
C GLU A 33 6.11 -7.68 8.00
N ALA A 34 6.08 -8.91 8.53
CA ALA A 34 6.84 -10.03 8.00
C ALA A 34 6.41 -10.46 6.58
N ASP A 35 5.14 -10.30 6.22
CA ASP A 35 4.64 -10.62 4.87
C ASP A 35 5.14 -9.58 3.87
N ILE A 36 5.11 -8.29 4.26
CA ILE A 36 5.66 -7.17 3.50
C ILE A 36 7.18 -7.34 3.33
N GLN A 37 7.88 -7.73 4.40
CA GLN A 37 9.32 -8.00 4.37
C GLN A 37 9.67 -9.07 3.34
N ARG A 38 8.94 -10.20 3.33
CA ARG A 38 9.16 -11.29 2.38
C ARG A 38 8.89 -10.87 0.95
N HIS A 39 7.81 -10.11 0.72
CA HIS A 39 7.44 -9.65 -0.62
C HIS A 39 8.48 -8.68 -1.19
N PHE A 40 8.83 -7.63 -0.45
CA PHE A 40 9.75 -6.58 -0.92
C PHE A 40 11.23 -6.93 -0.72
N ARG A 41 11.55 -8.04 -0.05
CA ARG A 41 12.92 -8.50 0.25
C ARG A 41 13.78 -7.42 0.92
N VAL A 42 13.20 -6.72 1.89
CA VAL A 42 13.86 -5.67 2.67
C VAL A 42 14.08 -6.11 4.12
N SER A 43 14.83 -5.35 4.90
CA SER A 43 15.04 -5.64 6.32
C SER A 43 13.79 -5.29 7.16
N PRO A 44 13.60 -5.92 8.35
CA PRO A 44 12.51 -5.56 9.25
C PRO A 44 12.45 -4.06 9.60
N PRO A 45 13.58 -3.36 9.91
CA PRO A 45 13.55 -1.92 10.15
C PRO A 45 13.06 -1.10 8.95
N THR A 46 13.35 -1.55 7.73
CA THR A 46 12.90 -0.87 6.49
C THR A 46 11.39 -0.95 6.34
N VAL A 47 10.80 -2.12 6.59
CA VAL A 47 9.33 -2.28 6.54
C VAL A 47 8.69 -1.43 7.63
N HIS A 48 9.18 -1.54 8.86
CA HIS A 48 8.65 -0.80 9.98
C HIS A 48 8.64 0.71 9.70
N GLN A 49 9.77 1.24 9.21
CA GLN A 49 9.87 2.65 8.87
C GLN A 49 8.90 3.06 7.76
N MET A 50 8.72 2.22 6.73
CA MET A 50 7.73 2.49 5.68
C MET A 50 6.30 2.51 6.24
N ILE A 51 5.92 1.56 7.07
CA ILE A 51 4.59 1.52 7.71
C ILE A 51 4.35 2.77 8.57
N VAL A 52 5.33 3.15 9.39
CA VAL A 52 5.27 4.39 10.18
C VAL A 52 5.12 5.63 9.28
N THR A 53 5.82 5.68 8.15
CA THR A 53 5.70 6.78 7.19
C THR A 53 4.31 6.83 6.53
N LEU A 54 3.77 5.69 6.10
CA LEU A 54 2.42 5.61 5.50
C LEU A 54 1.33 6.03 6.51
N GLU A 55 1.47 5.63 7.77
CA GLU A 55 0.58 6.01 8.87
C GLU A 55 0.65 7.51 9.15
N ARG A 56 1.86 8.08 9.28
CA ARG A 56 2.07 9.53 9.47
C ARG A 56 1.51 10.37 8.33
N ASN A 57 1.55 9.84 7.11
CA ASN A 57 0.99 10.51 5.93
C ASN A 57 -0.54 10.33 5.80
N GLY A 58 -1.18 9.58 6.71
CA GLY A 58 -2.62 9.36 6.71
C GLY A 58 -3.11 8.41 5.63
N PHE A 59 -2.22 7.59 5.03
CA PHE A 59 -2.61 6.63 3.99
C PHE A 59 -3.10 5.30 4.57
N ILE A 60 -2.65 4.97 5.78
CA ILE A 60 -3.08 3.79 6.54
C ILE A 60 -3.31 4.16 8.00
N ARG A 61 -4.02 3.29 8.72
CA ARG A 61 -4.00 3.21 10.19
C ARG A 61 -3.60 1.81 10.63
N ARG A 62 -3.09 1.67 11.86
CA ARG A 62 -2.80 0.36 12.47
C ARG A 62 -2.92 0.42 13.99
N GLN A 63 -2.91 -0.75 14.62
CA GLN A 63 -2.78 -0.87 16.07
C GLN A 63 -1.33 -1.27 16.41
N PRO A 64 -0.57 -0.45 17.15
CA PRO A 64 0.78 -0.79 17.57
C PRO A 64 0.84 -2.12 18.34
N GLY A 65 1.79 -2.99 17.99
CA GLY A 65 1.97 -4.29 18.64
C GLY A 65 0.94 -5.36 18.24
N VAL A 66 -0.08 -5.02 17.44
CA VAL A 66 -1.10 -5.97 16.97
C VAL A 66 -0.78 -6.36 15.53
N PRO A 67 -0.40 -7.63 15.27
CA PRO A 67 -0.20 -8.12 13.91
C PRO A 67 -1.48 -7.98 13.08
N ARG A 68 -1.33 -7.79 11.77
CA ARG A 68 -2.47 -7.77 10.83
C ARG A 68 -3.57 -6.77 11.23
N SER A 69 -3.16 -5.58 11.66
CA SER A 69 -4.06 -4.47 12.02
C SER A 69 -4.02 -3.31 11.01
N ILE A 70 -3.27 -3.46 9.91
CA ILE A 70 -3.12 -2.41 8.92
C ILE A 70 -4.43 -2.25 8.13
N GLU A 71 -4.92 -1.02 8.06
CA GLU A 71 -6.08 -0.66 7.25
C GLU A 71 -5.74 0.51 6.33
N ILE A 72 -6.16 0.43 5.06
CA ILE A 72 -5.96 1.50 4.08
C ILE A 72 -7.06 2.55 4.25
N LEU A 73 -6.65 3.81 4.28
CA LEU A 73 -7.55 4.97 4.40
C LEU A 73 -7.80 5.68 3.06
N LEU A 74 -7.23 5.16 1.98
CA LEU A 74 -7.42 5.65 0.63
C LEU A 74 -8.52 4.85 -0.08
N PRO A 75 -9.33 5.51 -0.92
CA PRO A 75 -10.28 4.79 -1.74
C PRO A 75 -9.51 3.98 -2.82
N PRO A 76 -9.97 2.78 -3.21
CA PRO A 76 -9.24 1.89 -4.11
C PRO A 76 -8.83 2.51 -5.44
N GLU A 77 -9.63 3.43 -5.99
CA GLU A 77 -9.34 4.16 -7.23
C GLU A 77 -8.09 5.06 -7.16
N ASN A 78 -7.64 5.40 -5.95
CA ASN A 78 -6.42 6.19 -5.74
C ASN A 78 -5.18 5.31 -5.57
N LEU A 79 -5.31 3.98 -5.60
CA LEU A 79 -4.20 3.06 -5.43
C LEU A 79 -3.61 2.66 -6.79
N PRO A 80 -2.28 2.62 -6.94
CA PRO A 80 -1.63 2.30 -8.21
C PRO A 80 -1.54 0.78 -8.42
N ILE A 81 -2.66 0.06 -8.29
CA ILE A 81 -2.70 -1.40 -8.33
C ILE A 81 -2.24 -1.92 -9.69
N LEU A 82 -2.72 -1.33 -10.79
CA LEU A 82 -2.38 -1.77 -12.14
C LEU A 82 -0.91 -1.51 -12.47
N GLU A 83 -0.41 -0.33 -12.09
CA GLU A 83 1.01 0.02 -12.23
C GLU A 83 1.90 -0.95 -11.45
N TRP A 84 1.54 -1.24 -10.19
CA TRP A 84 2.24 -2.22 -9.37
C TRP A 84 2.23 -3.64 -9.97
N LEU A 85 1.13 -4.05 -10.61
CA LEU A 85 1.04 -5.32 -11.34
C LEU A 85 1.79 -5.33 -12.68
N GLY A 86 2.44 -4.23 -13.06
CA GLY A 86 3.10 -4.08 -14.36
C GLY A 86 2.13 -3.98 -15.54
N ILE A 87 0.85 -3.80 -15.26
CA ILE A 87 -0.19 -3.64 -16.27
C ILE A 87 -0.20 -2.16 -16.69
N LYS A 88 0.37 -1.89 -17.87
CA LYS A 88 0.27 -0.56 -18.46
C LYS A 88 -1.19 -0.30 -18.81
N THR A 89 -1.83 0.64 -18.11
CA THR A 89 -3.10 1.19 -18.57
C THR A 89 -2.83 1.90 -19.89
N SER A 90 -3.25 1.29 -21.01
CA SER A 90 -3.28 1.99 -22.29
C SER A 90 -4.10 3.25 -22.07
N LYS A 91 -3.50 4.40 -22.36
CA LYS A 91 -4.16 5.70 -22.33
C LYS A 91 -5.47 5.55 -23.12
N SER A 92 -6.62 5.68 -22.45
CA SER A 92 -7.90 5.77 -23.18
C SER A 92 -7.75 6.87 -24.22
N LEU A 93 -8.08 6.50 -25.47
CA LEU A 93 -8.20 7.38 -26.62
C LEU A 93 -9.13 8.57 -26.31
#